data_AF-A0A3D8QUW1-F1
#
_entry.id   AF-A0A3D8QUW1-F1
#
_cell.length_a   1.000
_cell.length_b   1.000
_cell.length_c   1.000
_cell.angle_alpha   90.00
_cell.angle_beta   90.00
_cell.angle_gamma   90.00
#
_symmetry.space_group_name_H-M   'P 1'
#
loop_
_entity.id
_entity.type
_entity.pdbx_description
1 polymer ?
#
loop_
_entity_poly.entity_id
_entity_poly.type
_entity_poly.pdbx_seq_one_letter_code
_entity_poly.pdbx_strand_id
1 'polypeptide(L)'
;MTTAHRPTFDPAVGKEAQRGPAYHQRLLPAHTQLKVRKPGQGGDADGHQFRDLRAELLEAEAAHFAKTKGGAPPSATPDQAPAVNAAKRQLENQEDEEDIEVKRRRILEESRDIDADSDDAEEEDSDEDDSDDDEDETAELQRELEKIKRERAEKREQEEREKAAAEEAAMEHDIALGNPLLNKSDFSVKRRWDDDVIFKNQARGTDDKGKKKEFVNDLLRSDFHKRFMSKYVR
;
A
#
# COMPACT_ATOMS: atom_id res chain seq x y z
N MET A 1 -44.43 37.99 32.11
CA MET A 1 -43.58 36.79 32.32
C MET A 1 -42.98 36.89 33.72
N THR A 2 -43.09 35.86 34.55
CA THR A 2 -42.62 35.92 35.95
C THR A 2 -41.11 35.67 36.02
N THR A 3 -40.42 36.44 36.86
CA THR A 3 -38.95 36.50 36.96
C THR A 3 -38.38 35.53 38.00
N ALA A 4 -39.08 34.43 38.30
CA ALA A 4 -38.75 33.54 39.41
C ALA A 4 -37.59 32.58 39.10
N HIS A 5 -37.38 32.19 37.84
CA HIS A 5 -36.26 31.34 37.44
C HIS A 5 -35.10 32.23 37.01
N ARG A 6 -34.09 32.37 37.87
CA ARG A 6 -32.91 33.21 37.66
C ARG A 6 -31.64 32.39 37.87
N PRO A 7 -30.56 32.64 37.11
CA PRO A 7 -29.27 32.04 37.36
C PRO A 7 -28.70 32.51 38.70
N THR A 8 -27.89 31.66 39.34
CA THR A 8 -27.15 32.01 40.55
C THR A 8 -25.84 32.68 40.15
N PHE A 9 -25.74 34.00 40.31
CA PHE A 9 -24.51 34.74 40.04
C PHE A 9 -23.51 34.67 41.20
N ASP A 10 -24.02 34.78 42.44
CA ASP A 10 -23.21 34.66 43.66
C ASP A 10 -23.51 33.33 44.35
N PRO A 11 -22.51 32.46 44.57
CA PRO A 11 -22.71 31.21 45.31
C PRO A 11 -22.92 31.49 46.80
N ALA A 12 -23.64 30.60 47.49
CA ALA A 12 -23.79 30.68 48.94
C ALA A 12 -22.43 30.50 49.64
N VAL A 13 -22.05 31.47 50.49
CA VAL A 13 -20.81 31.43 51.27
C VAL A 13 -21.03 30.61 52.54
N GLY A 14 -20.16 29.63 52.78
CA GLY A 14 -20.16 28.85 54.01
C GLY A 14 -19.95 29.74 55.22
N LYS A 15 -20.94 29.76 56.13
CA LYS A 15 -20.84 30.32 57.48
C LYS A 15 -21.15 29.20 58.47
N GLU A 16 -20.80 29.41 59.74
CA GLU A 16 -21.15 28.46 60.79
C GLU A 16 -22.68 28.35 60.88
N ALA A 17 -23.23 27.26 60.35
CA ALA A 17 -24.65 26.99 60.38
C ALA A 17 -25.03 26.47 61.76
N GLN A 18 -26.19 26.89 62.29
CA GLN A 18 -26.78 26.27 63.48
C GLN A 18 -27.02 24.78 63.22
N ARG A 19 -26.08 23.96 63.69
CA ARG A 19 -26.17 22.51 63.59
C ARG A 19 -27.12 22.04 64.68
N GLY A 20 -28.38 21.85 64.30
CA GLY A 20 -29.39 21.28 65.19
C GLY A 20 -29.03 19.84 65.62
N PRO A 21 -29.73 19.27 66.62
CA PRO A 21 -29.47 17.92 67.15
C PRO A 21 -29.86 16.78 66.18
N ALA A 22 -30.15 17.09 64.91
CA ALA A 22 -30.52 16.11 63.91
C ALA A 22 -29.26 15.36 63.42
N TYR A 23 -29.24 14.05 63.64
CA TYR A 23 -28.21 13.16 63.12
C TYR A 23 -28.68 12.54 61.81
N HIS A 24 -27.84 12.61 60.77
CA HIS A 24 -28.07 11.92 59.49
C HIS A 24 -27.40 10.54 59.52
N GLN A 25 -27.94 9.54 58.82
CA GLN A 25 -27.37 8.18 58.74
C GLN A 25 -25.88 8.16 58.35
N ARG A 26 -25.45 9.09 57.47
CA ARG A 26 -24.03 9.25 57.06
C ARG A 26 -23.10 9.80 58.16
N LEU A 27 -23.65 10.41 59.21
CA LEU A 27 -22.90 10.93 60.36
C LEU A 27 -22.76 9.89 61.49
N LEU A 28 -23.29 8.69 61.30
CA LEU A 28 -23.02 7.59 62.21
C LEU A 28 -21.52 7.26 62.19
N PRO A 29 -20.95 6.80 63.32
CA PRO A 29 -19.52 6.47 63.39
C PRO A 29 -19.12 5.45 62.32
N ALA A 30 -18.24 5.86 61.40
CA ALA A 30 -17.66 5.03 60.35
C ALA A 30 -16.20 5.45 60.12
N HIS A 31 -15.35 4.49 59.75
CA HIS A 31 -13.91 4.71 59.56
C HIS A 31 -13.23 5.46 60.72
N THR A 32 -13.50 5.01 61.95
CA THR A 32 -12.98 5.64 63.19
C THR A 32 -11.47 5.49 63.39
N GLN A 33 -10.80 4.71 62.54
CA GLN A 33 -9.37 4.48 62.58
C GLN A 33 -8.73 4.90 61.25
N LEU A 34 -7.76 5.81 61.33
CA LEU A 34 -6.96 6.23 60.18
C LEU A 34 -5.86 5.21 59.91
N LYS A 35 -5.74 4.78 58.65
CA LYS A 35 -4.62 3.93 58.21
C LYS A 35 -3.39 4.82 58.02
N VAL A 36 -2.32 4.53 58.76
CA VAL A 36 -1.01 5.14 58.56
C VAL A 36 -0.17 4.28 57.61
N ARG A 37 0.70 4.93 56.83
CA ARG A 37 1.65 4.21 55.97
C ARG A 37 2.64 3.44 56.85
N LYS A 38 2.88 2.17 56.50
CA LYS A 38 3.92 1.34 57.14
C LYS A 38 5.22 1.43 56.35
N PRO A 39 6.38 1.12 56.97
CA PRO A 39 7.63 0.95 56.24
C PRO A 39 7.46 -0.02 55.05
N GLY A 40 8.00 0.33 53.89
CA GLY A 40 7.86 -0.36 52.61
C GLY A 40 6.67 0.10 51.75
N GLN A 41 5.78 0.96 52.25
CA GLN A 41 4.63 1.50 51.50
C GLN A 41 4.90 2.92 50.94
N GLY A 42 6.12 3.42 51.10
CA GLY A 42 6.52 4.77 50.75
C GLY A 42 6.01 5.84 51.74
N GLY A 43 6.45 7.08 51.52
CA GLY A 43 6.15 8.21 52.41
C GLY A 43 7.03 8.26 53.65
N ASP A 44 6.65 9.08 54.62
CA ASP A 44 7.49 9.43 55.77
C ASP A 44 7.87 8.25 56.68
N ALA A 45 7.13 7.13 56.60
CA ALA A 45 7.39 5.92 57.37
C ALA A 45 8.66 5.16 56.96
N ASP A 46 9.18 5.39 55.74
CA ASP A 46 10.40 4.74 55.24
C ASP A 46 11.69 5.43 55.74
N GLY A 47 11.54 6.51 56.53
CA GLY A 47 12.63 7.39 56.91
C GLY A 47 13.15 8.20 55.72
N HIS A 48 13.92 9.25 55.99
CA HIS A 48 14.61 10.04 54.96
C HIS A 48 15.77 9.25 54.34
N GLN A 49 15.52 8.02 53.88
CA GLN A 49 16.41 7.33 52.96
C GLN A 49 16.39 8.17 51.68
N PHE A 50 17.49 8.88 51.43
CA PHE A 50 17.66 9.66 50.21
C PHE A 50 17.69 8.69 49.02
N ARG A 51 16.51 8.40 48.47
CA ARG A 51 16.37 7.72 47.18
C ARG A 51 16.67 8.74 46.10
N ASP A 52 17.58 8.41 45.19
CA ASP A 52 17.76 9.22 43.98
C ASP A 52 16.60 8.93 43.01
N LEU A 53 15.51 9.65 43.21
CA LEU A 53 14.28 9.51 42.42
C LEU A 53 14.52 9.78 40.93
N ARG A 54 15.53 10.60 40.59
CA ARG A 54 15.86 10.89 39.19
C ARG A 54 16.47 9.66 38.53
N ALA A 55 17.44 9.02 39.18
CA ALA A 55 18.08 7.81 38.65
C ALA A 55 17.06 6.66 38.48
N GLU A 56 16.22 6.43 39.49
CA GLU A 56 15.17 5.40 39.45
C GLU A 56 14.16 5.64 38.32
N LEU A 57 13.73 6.89 38.13
CA LEU A 57 12.82 7.26 37.04
C LEU A 57 13.44 6.98 35.67
N LEU A 58 14.71 7.34 35.46
CA LEU A 58 15.39 7.11 34.18
C LEU A 58 15.55 5.62 33.88
N GLU A 59 15.84 4.79 34.90
CA GLU A 59 15.88 3.33 34.74
C GLU A 59 14.50 2.76 34.39
N ALA A 60 13.45 3.20 35.08
CA ALA A 60 12.08 2.77 34.84
C ALA A 60 11.60 3.16 33.43
N GLU A 61 11.93 4.37 32.96
CA GLU A 61 11.67 4.83 31.60
C GLU A 61 12.42 3.97 30.58
N ALA A 62 13.72 3.72 30.77
CA ALA A 62 14.51 2.88 29.88
C ALA A 62 13.94 1.45 29.77
N ALA A 63 13.52 0.85 30.89
CA ALA A 63 12.89 -0.46 30.92
C ALA A 63 11.53 -0.47 30.18
N HIS A 64 10.72 0.59 30.36
CA HIS A 64 9.45 0.74 29.63
C HIS A 64 9.66 0.89 28.12
N PHE A 65 10.62 1.72 27.70
CA PHE A 65 10.95 1.89 26.28
C PHE A 65 11.52 0.61 25.65
N ALA A 66 12.37 -0.13 26.36
CA ALA A 66 12.86 -1.44 25.90
C ALA A 66 11.70 -2.42 25.67
N LYS A 67 10.75 -2.48 26.62
CA LYS A 67 9.55 -3.35 26.54
C LYS A 67 8.62 -2.96 25.39
N THR A 68 8.39 -1.67 25.17
CA THR A 68 7.50 -1.19 24.08
C THR A 68 8.14 -1.31 22.70
N LYS A 69 9.47 -1.14 22.58
CA LYS A 69 10.21 -1.23 21.32
C LYS A 69 10.61 -2.67 20.95
N GLY A 70 10.42 -3.64 21.85
CA GLY A 70 10.69 -5.07 21.59
C GLY A 70 12.17 -5.44 21.65
N GLY A 71 13.01 -4.68 22.35
CA GLY A 71 14.44 -4.94 22.52
C GLY A 71 14.81 -5.34 23.95
N ALA A 72 15.92 -6.06 24.13
CA ALA A 72 16.51 -6.32 25.44
C ALA A 72 16.93 -4.99 26.11
N PRO A 73 16.85 -4.87 27.45
CA PRO A 73 17.23 -3.65 28.15
C PRO A 73 18.70 -3.33 27.86
N PRO A 74 19.05 -2.07 27.50
CA PRO A 74 20.43 -1.69 27.33
C PRO A 74 21.14 -1.82 28.68
N SER A 75 22.23 -2.58 28.74
CA SER A 75 23.12 -2.59 29.90
C SER A 75 23.59 -1.15 30.15
N ALA A 76 23.42 -0.66 31.37
CA ALA A 76 23.83 0.68 31.77
C ALA A 76 25.32 0.95 31.47
N THR A 77 25.60 1.63 30.35
CA THR A 77 26.82 2.41 30.15
C THR A 77 26.44 3.89 30.30
N PRO A 78 27.09 4.66 31.19
CA PRO A 78 26.63 6.00 31.56
C PRO A 78 27.07 7.08 30.56
N ASP A 79 27.39 6.74 29.31
CA ASP A 79 28.08 7.67 28.39
C ASP A 79 27.40 7.87 27.03
N GLN A 80 26.13 7.49 26.89
CA GLN A 80 25.33 7.93 25.73
C GLN A 80 23.97 8.40 26.21
N ALA A 81 23.86 9.71 26.43
CA ALA A 81 22.58 10.39 26.44
C ALA A 81 21.89 10.18 25.07
N PRO A 82 20.74 9.52 24.99
CA PRO A 82 19.99 9.49 23.74
C PRO A 82 19.37 10.87 23.55
N ALA A 83 19.94 11.64 22.62
CA ALA A 83 19.31 12.84 22.08
C ALA A 83 18.05 12.43 21.31
N VAL A 84 16.95 12.18 22.03
CA VAL A 84 15.65 11.86 21.43
C VAL A 84 14.69 13.05 21.58
N ASN A 85 14.54 13.76 20.46
CA ASN A 85 13.33 14.49 20.07
C ASN A 85 12.94 15.71 20.91
N ALA A 86 13.85 16.68 21.04
CA ALA A 86 13.49 18.08 21.28
C ALA A 86 13.15 18.85 19.97
N ALA A 87 13.16 18.18 18.81
CA ALA A 87 13.03 18.81 17.48
C ALA A 87 11.60 19.19 17.05
N LYS A 88 10.55 18.90 17.86
CA LYS A 88 9.15 19.16 17.43
C LYS A 88 8.51 20.43 18.00
N ARG A 89 9.31 21.38 18.53
CA ARG A 89 8.81 22.66 19.05
C ARG A 89 9.70 23.87 18.70
N GLN A 90 10.37 23.86 17.56
CA GLN A 90 10.94 25.06 16.97
C GLN A 90 10.43 25.17 15.54
N LEU A 91 9.44 26.03 15.38
CA LEU A 91 8.84 26.43 14.12
C LEU A 91 9.30 27.88 13.91
N GLU A 92 10.36 28.08 13.13
CA GLU A 92 10.71 29.38 12.58
C GLU A 92 11.59 29.21 11.33
N ASN A 93 10.95 29.43 10.18
CA ASN A 93 11.43 29.97 8.90
C ASN A 93 12.91 29.84 8.50
N GLN A 94 13.08 29.42 7.23
CA GLN A 94 14.26 29.46 6.35
C GLN A 94 14.99 28.11 6.26
N GLU A 95 14.78 27.37 5.17
CA GLU A 95 15.79 26.51 4.48
C GLU A 95 15.17 25.54 3.43
N ASP A 96 13.84 25.46 3.27
CA ASP A 96 13.23 24.45 2.38
C ASP A 96 12.98 24.89 0.91
N GLU A 97 13.40 26.10 0.50
CA GLU A 97 13.20 26.56 -0.88
C GLU A 97 14.19 25.89 -1.86
N GLU A 98 15.46 25.71 -1.50
CA GLU A 98 16.46 25.13 -2.44
C GLU A 98 16.14 23.68 -2.85
N ASP A 99 15.38 22.97 -2.02
CA ASP A 99 15.12 21.54 -2.15
C ASP A 99 13.95 21.23 -3.12
N ILE A 100 13.10 22.22 -3.43
CA ILE A 100 11.99 22.10 -4.40
C ILE A 100 12.44 22.42 -5.82
N GLU A 101 13.33 23.39 -6.04
CA GLU A 101 13.89 23.68 -7.36
C GLU A 101 14.75 22.52 -7.88
N VAL A 102 15.54 21.87 -7.01
CA VAL A 102 16.38 20.71 -7.38
C VAL A 102 15.52 19.51 -7.78
N LYS A 103 14.42 19.26 -7.05
CA LYS A 103 13.45 18.20 -7.39
C LYS A 103 12.74 18.48 -8.71
N ARG A 104 12.37 19.75 -8.96
CA ARG A 104 11.73 20.16 -10.22
C ARG A 104 12.65 19.99 -11.43
N ARG A 105 13.95 20.29 -11.29
CA ARG A 105 14.94 20.06 -12.36
C ARG A 105 15.15 18.57 -12.65
N ARG A 106 15.22 17.74 -11.61
CA ARG A 106 15.38 16.28 -11.74
C ARG A 106 14.22 15.63 -12.50
N ILE A 107 12.99 16.05 -12.20
CA ILE A 107 11.78 15.53 -12.86
C ILE A 107 11.73 15.93 -14.35
N LEU A 108 12.22 17.13 -14.70
CA LEU A 108 12.22 17.64 -16.07
C LEU A 108 13.29 16.95 -16.95
N GLU A 109 14.44 16.59 -16.37
CA GLU A 109 15.46 15.76 -17.02
C GLU A 109 14.98 14.32 -17.23
N GLU A 110 14.29 13.72 -16.26
CA GLU A 110 13.75 12.36 -16.36
C GLU A 110 12.60 12.24 -17.38
N SER A 111 11.79 13.28 -17.57
CA SER A 111 10.72 13.29 -18.57
C SER A 111 11.17 13.54 -20.01
N ARG A 112 12.42 14.01 -20.20
CA ARG A 112 12.95 14.35 -21.53
C ARG A 112 13.29 13.12 -22.36
N ASP A 113 13.66 12.01 -21.71
CA ASP A 113 14.03 10.77 -22.38
C ASP A 113 12.81 9.91 -22.78
N ILE A 114 11.59 10.32 -22.37
CA ILE A 114 10.34 9.62 -22.67
C ILE A 114 9.61 10.23 -23.89
N ASP A 115 9.95 11.46 -24.28
CA ASP A 115 9.33 12.20 -25.42
C ASP A 115 10.19 12.15 -26.71
N ALA A 116 11.23 11.32 -26.72
CA ALA A 116 12.07 11.07 -27.89
C ALA A 116 11.80 9.67 -28.43
N ASP A 117 10.68 9.51 -29.12
CA ASP A 117 10.50 8.40 -30.07
C ASP A 117 9.56 8.80 -31.22
N SER A 118 9.68 8.07 -32.34
CA SER A 118 9.18 8.29 -33.70
C SER A 118 10.24 8.97 -34.57
N ASP A 119 10.84 8.29 -35.55
CA ASP A 119 10.26 7.32 -36.48
C ASP A 119 11.44 6.58 -37.15
N ASP A 120 11.39 5.25 -37.27
CA ASP A 120 11.80 4.49 -38.47
C ASP A 120 11.80 2.98 -38.16
N ALA A 121 10.74 2.30 -38.61
CA ALA A 121 10.72 0.87 -38.85
C ALA A 121 9.73 0.62 -39.98
N GLU A 122 10.16 -0.07 -41.05
CA GLU A 122 9.45 -1.17 -41.73
C GLU A 122 10.37 -1.82 -42.79
N GLU A 123 10.12 -3.09 -43.06
CA GLU A 123 11.00 -4.11 -43.67
C GLU A 123 10.89 -4.27 -45.20
N GLU A 124 11.95 -4.90 -45.75
CA GLU A 124 12.13 -5.85 -46.89
C GLU A 124 10.98 -6.19 -47.88
N ASP A 125 11.26 -6.15 -49.21
CA ASP A 125 11.08 -7.27 -50.15
C ASP A 125 11.73 -7.01 -51.55
N SER A 126 12.16 -8.08 -52.20
CA SER A 126 12.77 -8.24 -53.53
C SER A 126 11.71 -8.37 -54.63
N ASP A 127 11.94 -7.81 -55.84
CA ASP A 127 11.92 -8.57 -57.11
C ASP A 127 12.13 -7.70 -58.37
N GLU A 128 12.51 -8.45 -59.41
CA GLU A 128 13.11 -8.23 -60.73
C GLU A 128 12.40 -7.30 -61.77
N ASP A 129 13.19 -7.04 -62.82
CA ASP A 129 13.17 -6.22 -64.05
C ASP A 129 12.06 -6.47 -65.12
N ASP A 130 11.83 -5.49 -66.03
CA ASP A 130 11.51 -5.69 -67.47
C ASP A 130 11.62 -4.39 -68.33
N SER A 131 12.72 -4.31 -69.10
CA SER A 131 12.93 -4.03 -70.55
C SER A 131 12.12 -2.99 -71.37
N ASP A 132 12.85 -2.28 -72.26
CA ASP A 132 12.54 -2.24 -73.71
C ASP A 132 13.78 -1.82 -74.54
N ASP A 133 14.05 -2.51 -75.68
CA ASP A 133 14.42 -1.95 -77.01
C ASP A 133 15.32 -2.88 -77.91
N ASP A 134 14.69 -3.36 -78.99
CA ASP A 134 15.12 -3.57 -80.39
C ASP A 134 16.10 -4.66 -80.91
N GLU A 135 15.46 -5.53 -81.73
CA GLU A 135 15.76 -5.95 -83.13
C GLU A 135 16.74 -7.11 -83.48
N ASP A 136 16.19 -8.00 -84.33
CA ASP A 136 16.76 -9.05 -85.19
C ASP A 136 17.25 -10.38 -84.59
N GLU A 137 16.50 -11.48 -84.85
CA GLU A 137 16.97 -12.74 -85.50
C GLU A 137 16.02 -13.94 -85.27
N THR A 138 15.11 -14.17 -86.21
CA THR A 138 14.12 -15.27 -86.23
C THR A 138 14.70 -16.69 -86.33
N ALA A 139 16.03 -16.88 -86.22
CA ALA A 139 16.71 -18.17 -86.32
C ALA A 139 17.22 -18.71 -84.96
N GLU A 140 17.48 -17.86 -83.96
CA GLU A 140 17.91 -18.28 -82.61
C GLU A 140 16.71 -18.67 -81.71
N LEU A 141 15.53 -18.13 -82.02
CA LEU A 141 14.28 -18.24 -81.28
C LEU A 141 13.74 -19.68 -81.09
N GLN A 142 14.03 -20.61 -82.00
CA GLN A 142 13.59 -22.01 -81.87
C GLN A 142 14.45 -22.83 -80.90
N ARG A 143 15.73 -22.47 -80.72
CA ARG A 143 16.61 -23.08 -79.71
C ARG A 143 16.39 -22.48 -78.33
N GLU A 144 16.01 -21.21 -78.29
CA GLU A 144 15.67 -20.54 -77.05
C GLU A 144 14.31 -20.98 -76.49
N LEU A 145 13.31 -21.27 -77.35
CA LEU A 145 12.04 -21.86 -76.91
C LEU A 145 12.21 -23.26 -76.28
N GLU A 146 13.15 -24.07 -76.75
CA GLU A 146 13.48 -25.36 -76.13
C GLU A 146 14.18 -25.17 -74.77
N LYS A 147 15.04 -24.15 -74.64
CA LYS A 147 15.69 -23.77 -73.39
C LYS A 147 14.67 -23.25 -72.36
N ILE A 148 13.76 -22.36 -72.78
CA ILE A 148 12.67 -21.83 -71.95
C ILE A 148 11.70 -22.95 -71.57
N LYS A 149 11.38 -23.87 -72.49
CA LYS A 149 10.50 -25.01 -72.18
C LYS A 149 11.14 -25.97 -71.17
N ARG A 150 12.46 -26.13 -71.22
CA ARG A 150 13.20 -26.92 -70.23
C ARG A 150 13.29 -26.22 -68.88
N GLU A 151 13.63 -24.93 -68.86
CA GLU A 151 13.69 -24.12 -67.65
C GLU A 151 12.31 -24.02 -66.96
N ARG A 152 11.24 -23.84 -67.75
CA ARG A 152 9.87 -23.79 -67.24
C ARG A 152 9.35 -25.16 -66.78
N ALA A 153 9.86 -26.26 -67.34
CA ALA A 153 9.59 -27.60 -66.86
C ALA A 153 10.31 -27.87 -65.52
N GLU A 154 11.56 -27.42 -65.37
CA GLU A 154 12.33 -27.54 -64.13
C GLU A 154 11.72 -26.69 -63.00
N LYS A 155 11.29 -25.45 -63.28
CA LYS A 155 10.59 -24.61 -62.29
C LYS A 155 9.23 -25.19 -61.89
N ARG A 156 8.47 -25.72 -62.84
CA ARG A 156 7.19 -26.40 -62.56
C ARG A 156 7.40 -27.68 -61.73
N GLU A 157 8.47 -28.42 -61.98
CA GLU A 157 8.82 -29.59 -61.17
C GLU A 157 9.23 -29.20 -59.73
N GLN A 158 9.92 -28.08 -59.55
CA GLN A 158 10.21 -27.53 -58.22
C GLN A 158 8.93 -27.11 -57.49
N GLU A 159 8.05 -26.35 -58.14
CA GLU A 159 6.77 -25.94 -57.56
C GLU A 159 5.83 -27.13 -57.26
N GLU A 160 5.81 -28.17 -58.11
CA GLU A 160 5.02 -29.39 -57.87
C GLU A 160 5.60 -30.21 -56.70
N ARG A 161 6.93 -30.23 -56.51
CA ARG A 161 7.57 -30.86 -55.33
C ARG A 161 7.30 -30.07 -54.05
N GLU A 162 7.31 -28.75 -54.09
CA GLU A 162 7.00 -27.91 -52.93
C GLU A 162 5.53 -28.02 -52.53
N LYS A 163 4.60 -28.04 -53.52
CA LYS A 163 3.17 -28.27 -53.25
C LYS A 163 2.92 -29.66 -52.68
N ALA A 164 3.56 -30.69 -53.23
CA ALA A 164 3.47 -32.04 -52.69
C ALA A 164 4.00 -32.12 -51.24
N ALA A 165 5.13 -31.46 -50.96
CA ALA A 165 5.68 -31.40 -49.60
C ALA A 165 4.77 -30.64 -48.62
N ALA A 166 4.12 -29.56 -49.07
CA ALA A 166 3.14 -28.82 -48.27
C ALA A 166 1.87 -29.65 -47.99
N GLU A 167 1.39 -30.40 -48.99
CA GLU A 167 0.25 -31.31 -48.85
C GLU A 167 0.57 -32.48 -47.90
N GLU A 168 1.77 -33.05 -47.98
CA GLU A 168 2.25 -34.09 -47.06
C GLU A 168 2.37 -33.55 -45.62
N ALA A 169 2.92 -32.35 -45.43
CA ALA A 169 3.00 -31.71 -44.12
C ALA A 169 1.61 -31.42 -43.51
N ALA A 170 0.64 -31.01 -44.34
CA ALA A 170 -0.74 -30.81 -43.90
C ALA A 170 -1.42 -32.13 -43.53
N MET A 171 -1.20 -33.19 -44.31
CA MET A 171 -1.72 -34.52 -43.98
C MET A 171 -1.10 -35.07 -42.70
N GLU A 172 0.21 -34.91 -42.48
CA GLU A 172 0.88 -35.33 -41.24
C GLU A 172 0.36 -34.57 -40.02
N HIS A 173 0.12 -33.26 -40.16
CA HIS A 173 -0.47 -32.44 -39.12
C HIS A 173 -1.88 -32.89 -38.75
N ASP A 174 -2.74 -33.16 -39.74
CA ASP A 174 -4.11 -33.63 -39.51
C ASP A 174 -4.15 -35.05 -38.93
N ILE A 175 -3.24 -35.94 -39.33
CA ILE A 175 -3.10 -37.27 -38.73
C ILE A 175 -2.62 -37.17 -37.27
N ALA A 176 -1.70 -36.26 -36.97
CA ALA A 176 -1.16 -36.07 -35.64
C ALA A 176 -2.15 -35.39 -34.68
N LEU A 177 -2.89 -34.37 -35.14
CA LEU A 177 -3.78 -33.56 -34.31
C LEU A 177 -5.26 -33.92 -34.41
N GLY A 178 -5.66 -34.76 -35.37
CA GLY A 178 -7.04 -35.15 -35.61
C GLY A 178 -7.66 -36.08 -34.55
N ASN A 179 -6.86 -36.62 -33.60
CA ASN A 179 -7.39 -37.44 -32.50
C ASN A 179 -7.62 -36.62 -31.21
N PRO A 180 -8.87 -36.25 -30.91
CA PRO A 180 -9.19 -35.45 -29.72
C PRO A 180 -9.05 -36.21 -28.39
N LEU A 181 -8.82 -37.53 -28.39
CA LEU A 181 -8.54 -38.30 -27.16
C LEU A 181 -7.05 -38.32 -26.77
N LEU A 182 -6.15 -38.20 -27.75
CA LEU A 182 -4.70 -38.16 -27.51
C LEU A 182 -4.21 -36.74 -27.17
N ASN A 183 -4.90 -35.72 -27.72
CA ASN A 183 -4.67 -34.32 -27.40
C ASN A 183 -5.49 -33.96 -26.15
N LYS A 184 -4.91 -34.19 -24.96
CA LYS A 184 -5.49 -33.74 -23.69
C LYS A 184 -5.75 -32.24 -23.76
N SER A 185 -7.00 -31.86 -23.99
CA SER A 185 -7.42 -30.48 -23.77
C SER A 185 -7.33 -30.23 -22.27
N ASP A 186 -6.41 -29.34 -21.86
CA ASP A 186 -6.29 -28.95 -20.47
C ASP A 186 -7.64 -28.41 -20.00
N PHE A 187 -8.28 -29.12 -19.06
CA PHE A 187 -9.56 -28.75 -18.44
C PHE A 187 -9.41 -27.55 -17.48
N SER A 188 -8.56 -26.60 -17.84
CA SER A 188 -8.46 -25.30 -17.21
C SER A 188 -9.76 -24.55 -17.51
N VAL A 189 -10.52 -24.27 -16.46
CA VAL A 189 -11.77 -23.51 -16.55
C VAL A 189 -11.45 -22.14 -17.15
N LYS A 190 -11.72 -22.00 -18.45
CA LYS A 190 -11.31 -20.85 -19.28
C LYS A 190 -12.04 -19.55 -18.93
N ARG A 191 -13.20 -19.67 -18.27
CA ARG A 191 -13.92 -18.57 -17.61
C ARG A 191 -14.51 -19.07 -16.31
N ARG A 192 -14.18 -18.37 -15.24
CA ARG A 192 -14.73 -18.61 -13.90
C ARG A 192 -16.13 -18.00 -13.84
N TRP A 193 -17.01 -18.56 -13.02
CA TRP A 193 -18.34 -18.00 -12.78
C TRP A 193 -18.29 -16.57 -12.21
N ASP A 194 -17.21 -16.23 -11.50
CA ASP A 194 -16.89 -14.90 -10.98
C ASP A 194 -16.40 -13.90 -12.06
N ASP A 195 -16.17 -14.34 -13.30
CA ASP A 195 -15.58 -13.49 -14.33
C ASP A 195 -16.60 -12.52 -14.94
N ASP A 196 -17.88 -12.90 -14.93
CA ASP A 196 -19.04 -12.12 -15.38
C ASP A 196 -19.68 -11.33 -14.22
N VAL A 197 -18.83 -10.69 -13.41
CA VAL A 197 -19.26 -9.78 -12.36
C VAL A 197 -18.69 -8.40 -12.66
N ILE A 198 -19.58 -7.41 -12.74
CA ILE A 198 -19.24 -6.02 -13.10
C ILE A 198 -18.35 -5.30 -12.07
N PHE A 199 -18.23 -5.83 -10.85
CA PHE A 199 -17.36 -5.30 -9.81
C PHE A 199 -16.44 -6.37 -9.24
N LYS A 200 -15.13 -6.19 -9.42
CA LYS A 200 -14.09 -7.10 -8.91
C LYS A 200 -13.32 -6.42 -7.76
N ASN A 201 -12.98 -7.19 -6.72
CA ASN A 201 -12.03 -6.79 -5.65
C ASN A 201 -12.34 -5.48 -4.88
N GLN A 202 -13.61 -5.15 -4.61
CA GLN A 202 -14.02 -3.89 -3.97
C GLN A 202 -13.42 -3.63 -2.57
N ALA A 203 -13.17 -4.69 -1.79
CA ALA A 203 -12.66 -4.61 -0.42
C ALA A 203 -11.15 -4.88 -0.31
N ARG A 204 -10.43 -4.93 -1.44
CA ARG A 204 -8.98 -5.21 -1.41
C ARG A 204 -8.26 -4.04 -0.73
N GLY A 205 -7.61 -4.32 0.40
CA GLY A 205 -6.86 -3.32 1.18
C GLY A 205 -7.69 -2.53 2.20
N THR A 206 -8.96 -2.90 2.45
CA THR A 206 -9.75 -2.23 3.51
C THR A 206 -9.50 -2.75 4.92
N ASP A 207 -8.63 -3.75 5.06
CA ASP A 207 -8.37 -4.41 6.35
C ASP A 207 -7.90 -3.47 7.45
N ASP A 208 -7.18 -2.40 7.13
CA ASP A 208 -6.65 -1.46 8.11
C ASP A 208 -7.62 -0.32 8.45
N LYS A 209 -8.70 -0.16 7.67
CA LYS A 209 -9.67 0.92 7.80
C LYS A 209 -10.58 0.65 8.99
N GLY A 210 -10.18 1.15 10.16
CA GLY A 210 -10.90 1.00 11.45
C GLY A 210 -10.21 0.11 12.48
N LYS A 211 -9.05 -0.48 12.14
CA LYS A 211 -8.17 -1.19 13.10
C LYS A 211 -7.19 -0.24 13.81
N LYS A 212 -6.95 0.96 13.27
CA LYS A 212 -6.10 1.97 13.91
C LYS A 212 -6.69 2.36 15.27
N LYS A 213 -5.89 2.22 16.32
CA LYS A 213 -6.25 2.61 17.69
C LYS A 213 -6.02 4.10 17.86
N GLU A 214 -6.89 4.91 17.26
CA GLU A 214 -6.84 6.37 17.38
C GLU A 214 -7.75 6.81 18.52
N PHE A 215 -7.22 7.64 19.43
CA PHE A 215 -8.03 8.31 20.45
C PHE A 215 -8.42 9.69 19.93
N VAL A 216 -9.73 9.94 19.83
CA VAL A 216 -10.27 11.24 19.45
C VAL A 216 -10.88 11.90 20.69
N ASN A 217 -10.37 13.08 21.06
CA ASN A 217 -10.92 13.90 22.14
C ASN A 217 -12.18 14.66 21.67
N ASP A 218 -13.18 13.91 21.23
CA ASP A 218 -14.49 14.40 20.78
C ASP A 218 -15.54 13.33 21.08
N LEU A 219 -16.57 13.70 21.84
CA LEU A 219 -17.61 12.77 22.29
C LEU A 219 -18.52 12.28 21.17
N LEU A 220 -18.66 13.02 20.07
CA LEU A 220 -19.56 12.66 18.95
C LEU A 220 -18.81 12.00 17.80
N ARG A 221 -17.53 12.36 17.60
CA ARG A 221 -16.71 11.83 16.50
C ARG A 221 -15.79 10.68 16.90
N SER A 222 -15.70 10.38 18.20
CA SER A 222 -15.00 9.20 18.68
C SER A 222 -15.58 7.93 18.08
N ASP A 223 -14.71 6.96 17.79
CA ASP A 223 -15.11 5.64 17.31
C ASP A 223 -16.00 4.91 18.31
N PHE A 224 -15.87 5.21 19.61
CA PHE A 224 -16.80 4.73 20.63
C PHE A 224 -18.23 5.19 20.33
N HIS A 225 -18.42 6.48 20.05
CA HIS A 225 -19.74 7.04 19.80
C HIS A 225 -20.32 6.58 18.47
N LYS A 226 -19.51 6.51 17.40
CA LYS A 226 -19.94 5.95 16.11
C LYS A 226 -20.44 4.51 16.26
N ARG A 227 -19.69 3.66 16.98
CA ARG A 227 -20.08 2.27 17.28
C ARG A 227 -21.31 2.18 18.17
N PHE A 228 -21.43 3.07 19.16
CA PHE A 228 -22.61 3.17 20.03
C PHE A 228 -23.86 3.51 19.20
N MET A 229 -23.80 4.54 18.37
CA MET A 229 -24.93 4.95 17.53
C MET A 229 -25.30 3.87 16.52
N SER A 230 -24.33 3.27 15.83
CA SER A 230 -24.59 2.14 14.92
C SER A 230 -25.22 0.92 15.63
N LYS A 231 -25.00 0.75 16.94
CA LYS A 231 -25.53 -0.39 17.70
C LYS A 231 -26.94 -0.13 18.22
N TYR A 232 -27.22 1.08 18.70
CA TYR A 232 -28.47 1.40 19.41
C TYR A 232 -29.46 2.21 18.57
N VAL A 233 -29.03 2.74 17.44
CA VAL A 233 -29.87 3.45 16.47
C VAL A 233 -29.74 2.72 15.13
N ARG A 234 -30.87 2.24 14.60
CA ARG A 234 -30.93 1.47 13.35
C ARG A 234 -31.32 2.34 12.18
#